data_AF-A0A9D3P0Q4-F1
#
_entry.id   AF-A0A9D3P0Q4-F1
#
_cell.length_a   1.000
_cell.length_b   1.000
_cell.length_c   1.000
_cell.angle_alpha   90.00
_cell.angle_beta   90.00
_cell.angle_gamma   90.00
#
_symmetry.space_group_name_H-M   'P 1'
#
loop_
_entity.id
_entity.type
_entity.pdbx_description
1 polymer ?
#
loop_
_entity_poly.entity_id
_entity_poly.type
_entity_poly.pdbx_seq_one_letter_code
_entity_poly.pdbx_strand_id
1 'polypeptide(L)'
;MKPFLGVVMALALLRVHASKPDHGNCVDEYCVTVHTEPVGFNSAQKSCEAKGGHLMTVRTMVASSVISDVLTGHTGNFWIGLRHMNDFCSGSTHALKGYTWITGDEATNFTNWKNHEGICSQRCVSLSKDDPEWTERLCDHIADGYLCEYENTDSKCRPLESDSPVLYETPFGFARTDLREVPAASNATQQHLGTKFICFEGQWIKAPWNCEVYKGGCEHDCKNWNDVFICTCLPGYKLESNAVRCSVALSDPCLRADCSQECVVMGDSYACQCRSGYELGQDGKTCIDIDNCENKNLCPDENSYCVDTQGGFECHCKNGFSVDKDKNRCEDEDECFSGPCEHTCNNTIGSYFCECSKGYRVSPENRHMCTLYCPHWECPVVSCDLNNPFQCECPDGFILEEQPGGFVCVDIDECEASICDHNCTNTPGGYNCSCMEGFDLIKSTNCVRKKRFSTTTSVSVVTTPTSRSPPTERASSISAGVIIAIIACVVLLILLILCVHHHKNRCGKITTDKSHGKDVHALQQVATEKYVKKSSIPNI
;
A
#
# COMPACT_ATOMS: atom_id res chain seq x y z
N MET A 1 6.84 -0.58 57.01
CA MET A 1 7.60 0.54 56.39
C MET A 1 8.08 0.25 54.96
N LYS A 2 7.81 -0.92 54.36
CA LYS A 2 8.25 -1.27 52.98
C LYS A 2 7.43 -0.73 51.79
N PRO A 3 6.13 -0.34 51.89
CA PRO A 3 5.39 0.13 50.71
C PRO A 3 5.63 1.60 50.36
N PHE A 4 6.28 2.38 51.24
CA PHE A 4 6.63 3.78 50.97
C PHE A 4 7.87 3.91 50.06
N LEU A 5 8.73 2.89 50.02
CA LEU A 5 9.99 2.91 49.25
C LEU A 5 9.75 2.82 47.73
N GLY A 6 8.72 2.08 47.31
CA GLY A 6 8.36 1.93 45.90
C GLY A 6 7.68 3.19 45.33
N VAL A 7 6.89 3.90 46.13
CA VAL A 7 6.14 5.09 45.68
C VAL A 7 7.07 6.30 45.48
N VAL A 8 8.07 6.49 46.35
CA VAL A 8 9.03 7.59 46.23
C VAL A 8 9.93 7.41 44.99
N MET A 9 10.33 6.17 44.66
CA MET A 9 11.11 5.87 43.46
C MET A 9 10.28 5.90 42.16
N ALA A 10 9.00 5.50 42.20
CA ALA A 10 8.11 5.56 41.04
C ALA A 10 7.73 7.00 40.63
N LEU A 11 7.62 7.93 41.59
CA LEU A 11 7.34 9.34 41.33
C LEU A 11 8.51 10.05 40.62
N ALA A 12 9.75 9.62 40.82
CA ALA A 12 10.91 10.12 40.07
C ALA A 12 10.93 9.63 38.60
N LEU A 13 10.21 8.55 38.27
CA LEU A 13 10.32 7.82 37.00
C LEU A 13 9.12 7.99 36.06
N LEU A 14 8.03 8.66 36.49
CA LEU A 14 6.83 8.89 35.66
C LEU A 14 6.98 10.01 34.61
N ARG A 15 8.20 10.50 34.34
CA ARG A 15 8.47 11.50 33.29
C ARG A 15 8.98 10.87 32.00
N VAL A 16 8.23 9.89 31.48
CA VAL A 16 8.46 9.32 30.14
C VAL A 16 7.48 10.00 29.20
N HIS A 17 8.01 10.84 28.30
CA HIS A 17 7.52 11.28 26.97
C HIS A 17 8.30 12.51 26.46
N ALA A 18 9.32 13.00 27.19
CA ALA A 18 10.26 14.01 26.70
C ALA A 18 11.48 13.35 26.02
N SER A 19 12.06 14.03 25.03
CA SER A 19 13.33 13.67 24.42
C SER A 19 14.42 13.44 25.47
N LYS A 20 15.16 12.35 25.29
CA LYS A 20 16.37 12.08 26.09
C LYS A 20 17.44 13.11 25.74
N PRO A 21 18.25 13.59 26.70
CA PRO A 21 19.39 14.44 26.40
C PRO A 21 20.41 13.71 25.52
N ASP A 22 21.11 14.47 24.68
CA ASP A 22 22.13 13.92 23.78
C ASP A 22 23.39 13.55 24.57
N HIS A 23 23.87 14.48 25.40
CA HIS A 23 25.02 14.31 26.28
C HIS A 23 24.77 14.94 27.66
N GLY A 24 25.58 14.56 28.65
CA GLY A 24 25.58 15.19 29.95
C GLY A 24 26.80 14.84 30.78
N ASN A 25 27.02 15.58 31.87
CA ASN A 25 28.10 15.33 32.82
C ASN A 25 27.69 15.81 34.22
N CYS A 26 28.23 15.19 35.26
CA CYS A 26 28.00 15.56 36.65
C CYS A 26 29.32 15.99 37.29
N VAL A 27 29.31 17.17 37.92
CA VAL A 27 30.47 17.73 38.60
C VAL A 27 30.03 18.34 39.92
N ASP A 28 30.73 18.01 40.99
CA ASP A 28 30.41 18.42 42.35
C ASP A 28 28.93 18.14 42.67
N GLU A 29 28.14 19.17 42.97
CA GLU A 29 26.76 19.10 43.44
C GLU A 29 25.71 19.30 42.34
N TYR A 30 26.08 19.28 41.06
CA TYR A 30 25.13 19.44 39.96
C TYR A 30 25.45 18.56 38.75
N CYS A 31 24.44 18.34 37.92
CA CYS A 31 24.55 17.65 36.65
C CYS A 31 24.04 18.53 35.52
N VAL A 32 24.75 18.52 34.40
CA VAL A 32 24.42 19.29 33.21
C VAL A 32 24.07 18.34 32.08
N THR A 33 23.04 18.68 31.31
CA THR A 33 22.65 17.94 30.11
C THR A 33 22.49 18.87 28.92
N VAL A 34 22.72 18.33 27.73
CA VAL A 34 22.59 19.01 26.45
C VAL A 34 21.34 18.49 25.75
N HIS A 35 20.52 19.42 25.28
CA HIS A 35 19.39 19.16 24.41
C HIS A 35 19.59 19.89 23.08
N THR A 36 19.58 19.16 21.96
CA THR A 36 19.71 19.69 20.59
C THR A 36 18.38 20.07 19.93
N GLU A 37 17.32 20.23 20.73
CA GLU A 37 16.01 20.63 20.20
C GLU A 37 15.97 22.14 19.94
N PRO A 38 15.66 22.58 18.71
CA PRO A 38 15.65 23.99 18.37
C PRO A 38 14.42 24.70 18.95
N VAL A 39 14.62 25.52 19.98
CA VAL A 39 13.53 26.21 20.70
C VAL A 39 13.92 27.64 21.12
N GLY A 40 12.89 28.45 21.43
CA GLY A 40 13.07 29.74 22.09
C GLY A 40 13.34 29.60 23.59
N PHE A 41 13.85 30.67 24.22
CA PHE A 41 14.33 30.65 25.61
C PHE A 41 13.27 30.17 26.62
N ASN A 42 12.04 30.69 26.53
CA ASN A 42 10.97 30.34 27.47
C ASN A 42 10.54 28.87 27.35
N SER A 43 10.61 28.31 26.14
CA SER A 43 10.30 26.90 25.91
C SER A 43 11.43 26.00 26.44
N ALA A 44 12.68 26.40 26.25
CA ALA A 44 13.84 25.73 26.83
C ALA A 44 13.77 25.68 28.36
N GLN A 45 13.46 26.83 29.00
CA GLN A 45 13.28 26.92 30.45
C GLN A 45 12.20 25.96 30.96
N LYS A 46 11.02 25.98 30.33
CA LYS A 46 9.91 25.07 30.70
C LYS A 46 10.29 23.60 30.53
N SER A 47 11.12 23.27 29.53
CA SER A 47 11.60 21.90 29.31
C SER A 47 12.49 21.43 30.45
N CYS A 48 13.44 22.26 30.90
CA CYS A 48 14.28 21.93 32.06
C CYS A 48 13.46 21.80 33.36
N GLU A 49 12.53 22.73 33.60
CA GLU A 49 11.64 22.73 34.77
C GLU A 49 10.72 21.50 34.82
N ALA A 50 10.18 21.09 33.67
CA ALA A 50 9.39 19.87 33.55
C ALA A 50 10.19 18.61 33.93
N LYS A 51 11.52 18.66 33.84
CA LYS A 51 12.45 17.59 34.23
C LYS A 51 13.04 17.78 35.63
N GLY A 52 12.62 18.81 36.38
CA GLY A 52 13.06 19.05 37.76
C GLY A 52 14.41 19.77 37.87
N GLY A 53 14.85 20.39 36.79
CA GLY A 53 16.03 21.25 36.76
C GLY A 53 15.66 22.64 36.24
N HIS A 54 16.67 23.37 35.79
CA HIS A 54 16.49 24.70 35.21
C HIS A 54 17.56 24.96 34.14
N LEU A 55 17.43 26.04 33.36
CA LEU A 55 18.50 26.40 32.42
C LEU A 55 19.82 26.63 33.18
N MET A 56 20.92 26.14 32.61
CA MET A 56 22.20 26.10 33.30
C MET A 56 22.69 27.48 33.73
N THR A 57 23.21 27.57 34.95
CA THR A 57 23.89 28.75 35.48
C THR A 57 25.41 28.56 35.41
N VAL A 58 26.14 29.62 35.07
CA VAL A 58 27.60 29.55 34.89
C VAL A 58 28.29 30.46 35.89
N ARG A 59 28.56 29.90 37.07
CA ARG A 59 29.07 30.64 38.24
C ARG A 59 30.58 30.56 38.43
N THR A 60 31.24 29.57 37.83
CA THR A 60 32.66 29.27 38.04
C THR A 60 33.36 28.86 36.75
N MET A 61 34.69 28.94 36.74
CA MET A 61 35.51 28.38 35.64
C MET A 61 35.30 26.87 35.48
N VAL A 62 35.01 26.15 36.57
CA VAL A 62 34.71 24.71 36.54
C VAL A 62 33.43 24.47 35.74
N ALA A 63 32.35 25.20 36.03
CA ALA A 63 31.10 25.10 35.29
C ALA A 63 31.30 25.38 33.78
N SER A 64 32.11 26.38 33.45
CA SER A 64 32.47 26.68 32.05
C SER A 64 33.23 25.53 31.36
N SER A 65 34.17 24.88 32.06
CA SER A 65 34.88 23.72 31.52
C SER A 65 33.96 22.53 31.26
N VAL A 66 32.94 22.33 32.10
CA VAL A 66 31.92 21.29 31.92
C VAL A 66 31.10 21.56 30.66
N ILE A 67 30.74 22.81 30.39
CA ILE A 67 30.03 23.21 29.17
C ILE A 67 30.83 22.80 27.92
N SER A 68 32.14 23.05 27.91
CA SER A 68 33.01 22.69 26.79
C SER A 68 33.07 21.18 26.57
N ASP A 69 33.11 20.39 27.66
CA ASP A 69 33.07 18.93 27.62
C ASP A 69 31.72 18.44 27.06
N VAL A 70 30.59 18.85 27.63
CA VAL A 70 29.27 18.34 27.23
C VAL A 70 28.86 18.75 25.82
N LEU A 71 29.29 19.92 25.35
CA LEU A 71 29.06 20.37 23.98
C LEU A 71 30.02 19.73 22.96
N THR A 72 30.90 18.81 23.38
CA THR A 72 31.77 18.13 22.42
C THR A 72 30.99 17.31 21.41
N GLY A 73 31.30 17.52 20.12
CA GLY A 73 30.58 16.92 18.99
C GLY A 73 29.31 17.67 18.59
N HIS A 74 29.00 18.80 19.24
CA HIS A 74 27.83 19.63 18.96
C HIS A 74 28.24 20.96 18.34
N THR A 75 27.44 21.46 17.39
CA THR A 75 27.63 22.75 16.71
C THR A 75 26.37 23.59 16.86
N GLY A 76 26.53 24.91 16.97
CA GLY A 76 25.41 25.83 17.11
C GLY A 76 25.36 26.51 18.48
N ASN A 77 24.28 27.24 18.72
CA ASN A 77 24.09 28.06 19.90
C ASN A 77 23.14 27.38 20.89
N PHE A 78 23.53 27.37 22.15
CA PHE A 78 22.80 26.74 23.24
C PHE A 78 22.39 27.78 24.27
N TRP A 79 21.11 27.81 24.64
CA TRP A 79 20.61 28.69 25.71
C TRP A 79 21.20 28.32 27.07
N ILE A 80 21.62 29.34 27.82
CA ILE A 80 21.92 29.26 29.26
C ILE A 80 20.93 30.12 30.04
N GLY A 81 20.87 29.90 31.36
CA GLY A 81 19.88 30.48 32.26
C GLY A 81 20.04 31.96 32.59
N LEU A 82 20.45 32.80 31.64
CA LEU A 82 20.76 34.21 31.87
C LEU A 82 19.90 35.10 30.96
N ARG A 83 19.16 36.05 31.57
CA ARG A 83 18.23 36.93 30.86
C ARG A 83 18.22 38.34 31.42
N HIS A 84 17.83 39.29 30.58
CA HIS A 84 17.63 40.69 30.91
C HIS A 84 16.15 41.03 30.68
N MET A 85 15.42 41.38 31.75
CA MET A 85 13.99 41.67 31.67
C MET A 85 13.65 43.16 31.51
N ASN A 86 14.59 44.05 31.81
CA ASN A 86 14.36 45.49 31.83
C ASN A 86 14.80 46.13 30.50
N ASP A 87 14.23 47.29 30.15
CA ASP A 87 14.72 48.10 29.02
C ASP A 87 15.85 49.05 29.43
N PHE A 88 16.34 48.94 30.68
CA PHE A 88 17.32 49.85 31.27
C PHE A 88 18.53 49.08 31.81
N CYS A 89 19.73 49.31 31.25
CA CYS A 89 20.96 48.74 31.79
C CYS A 89 21.37 49.51 33.05
N SER A 90 21.07 48.99 34.24
CA SER A 90 21.68 49.53 35.46
C SER A 90 23.09 48.95 35.64
N GLY A 91 24.10 49.81 35.51
CA GLY A 91 25.46 49.57 36.00
C GLY A 91 26.30 48.60 35.17
N SER A 92 27.02 49.14 34.18
CA SER A 92 28.12 48.46 33.46
C SER A 92 29.28 48.01 34.36
N THR A 93 29.22 48.32 35.66
CA THR A 93 30.20 47.96 36.69
C THR A 93 29.93 46.61 37.36
N HIS A 94 28.72 46.03 37.22
CA HIS A 94 28.40 44.71 37.76
C HIS A 94 28.82 43.60 36.80
N ALA A 95 29.27 42.46 37.35
CA ALA A 95 29.81 41.34 36.56
C ALA A 95 28.85 40.89 35.43
N LEU A 96 27.54 40.80 35.72
CA LEU A 96 26.51 40.37 34.78
C LEU A 96 25.95 41.48 33.88
N LYS A 97 26.50 42.71 33.91
CA LYS A 97 26.06 43.84 33.07
C LYS A 97 24.52 44.10 33.12
N GLY A 98 23.89 43.86 34.28
CA GLY A 98 22.43 44.04 34.48
C GLY A 98 21.57 42.80 34.18
N TYR A 99 22.15 41.70 33.70
CA TYR A 99 21.45 40.43 33.54
C TYR A 99 21.26 39.73 34.90
N THR A 100 20.20 38.93 35.01
CA THR A 100 19.88 38.13 36.20
C THR A 100 19.77 36.66 35.80
N TRP A 101 20.30 35.77 36.63
CA TRP A 101 20.08 34.33 36.43
C TRP A 101 18.59 34.01 36.59
N ILE A 102 18.09 33.03 35.86
CA ILE A 102 16.72 32.51 35.99
C ILE A 102 16.39 32.03 37.41
N THR A 103 17.39 31.65 38.20
CA THR A 103 17.33 31.28 39.62
C THR A 103 17.16 32.50 40.55
N GLY A 104 17.30 33.72 40.04
CA GLY A 104 17.07 34.97 40.75
C GLY A 104 18.32 35.59 41.39
N ASP A 105 19.47 34.93 41.35
CA ASP A 105 20.74 35.49 41.81
C ASP A 105 21.37 36.46 40.80
N GLU A 106 22.00 37.51 41.32
CA GLU A 106 22.64 38.58 40.54
C GLU A 106 24.17 38.59 40.69
N ALA A 107 24.73 37.66 41.46
CA ALA A 107 26.14 37.59 41.79
C ALA A 107 26.83 36.39 41.13
N THR A 108 27.89 36.64 40.37
CA THR A 108 28.85 35.63 39.92
C THR A 108 30.24 36.24 39.88
N ASN A 109 31.26 35.45 40.19
CA ASN A 109 32.66 35.82 40.03
C ASN A 109 33.20 35.47 38.63
N PHE A 110 32.38 34.88 37.77
CA PHE A 110 32.76 34.42 36.45
C PHE A 110 31.83 34.99 35.37
N THR A 111 32.42 35.62 34.36
CA THR A 111 31.73 35.98 33.11
C THR A 111 32.65 35.78 31.91
N ASN A 112 32.04 35.48 30.75
CA ASN A 112 32.77 35.26 29.49
C ASN A 112 32.12 36.03 28.33
N TRP A 113 31.81 37.31 28.54
CA TRP A 113 31.04 38.11 27.56
C TRP A 113 31.81 38.38 26.27
N LYS A 114 31.14 38.18 25.14
CA LYS A 114 31.61 38.67 23.83
C LYS A 114 31.54 40.19 23.81
N ASN A 115 32.64 40.85 23.43
CA ASN A 115 32.72 42.31 23.46
C ASN A 115 31.65 42.92 22.53
N HIS A 116 30.65 43.62 23.10
CA HIS A 116 29.70 44.42 22.34
C HIS A 116 29.20 45.64 23.12
N GLU A 117 28.97 46.71 22.37
CA GLU A 117 28.46 48.00 22.82
C GLU A 117 26.95 47.92 23.17
N GLY A 118 26.61 48.17 24.43
CA GLY A 118 25.58 49.12 24.87
C GLY A 118 24.12 49.00 24.42
N ILE A 119 23.58 47.84 24.03
CA ILE A 119 22.15 47.73 23.65
C ILE A 119 21.32 47.05 24.76
N CYS A 120 20.48 47.84 25.43
CA CYS A 120 19.58 47.40 26.51
C CYS A 120 18.18 47.11 25.97
N SER A 121 17.84 45.84 25.77
CA SER A 121 16.47 45.39 25.47
C SER A 121 16.24 44.04 26.11
N GLN A 122 15.02 43.48 26.05
CA GLN A 122 14.77 42.10 26.48
C GLN A 122 15.65 41.12 25.69
N ARG A 123 16.65 40.55 26.37
CA ARG A 123 17.70 39.73 25.77
C ARG A 123 18.01 38.54 26.65
N CYS A 124 18.39 37.46 25.99
CA CYS A 124 18.78 36.19 26.58
C CYS A 124 20.15 35.80 26.06
N VAL A 125 20.84 34.95 26.80
CA VAL A 125 22.23 34.61 26.50
C VAL A 125 22.34 33.18 25.99
N SER A 126 23.03 33.03 24.86
CA SER A 126 23.45 31.72 24.37
C SER A 126 24.97 31.65 24.24
N LEU A 127 25.49 30.42 24.23
CA LEU A 127 26.91 30.14 23.98
C LEU A 127 27.05 29.06 22.90
N SER A 128 28.23 28.97 22.29
CA SER A 128 28.57 27.92 21.33
C SER A 128 29.85 27.22 21.77
N LYS A 129 30.08 25.99 21.27
CA LYS A 129 31.40 25.36 21.43
C LYS A 129 32.48 26.09 20.65
N ASP A 130 32.16 26.52 19.43
CA ASP A 130 33.10 27.18 18.51
C ASP A 130 33.44 28.60 18.96
N ASP A 131 32.57 29.19 19.77
CA ASP A 131 32.74 30.49 20.38
C ASP A 131 32.18 30.45 21.82
N PRO A 132 33.04 30.18 22.82
CA PRO A 132 32.60 30.04 24.20
C PRO A 132 32.18 31.37 24.82
N GLU A 133 32.40 32.49 24.12
CA GLU A 133 31.96 33.80 24.57
C GLU A 133 30.43 33.90 24.57
N TRP A 134 29.90 34.43 25.66
CA TRP A 134 28.48 34.62 25.87
C TRP A 134 27.96 35.66 24.89
N THR A 135 26.99 35.26 24.08
CA THR A 135 26.41 36.08 23.02
C THR A 135 24.98 36.45 23.38
N GLU A 136 24.71 37.76 23.34
CA GLU A 136 23.39 38.34 23.59
C GLU A 136 22.47 38.19 22.38
N ARG A 137 21.26 37.67 22.59
CA ARG A 137 20.26 37.45 21.53
C ARG A 137 18.87 37.80 22.03
N LEU A 138 17.91 37.99 21.12
CA LEU A 138 16.51 38.16 21.50
C LEU A 138 15.98 36.83 22.06
N CYS A 139 15.23 36.88 23.17
CA CYS A 139 14.72 35.69 23.85
C CYS A 139 13.73 34.86 22.99
N ASP A 140 13.06 35.51 22.04
CA ASP A 140 12.13 34.86 21.10
C ASP A 140 12.83 34.22 19.89
N HIS A 141 14.14 34.45 19.71
CA HIS A 141 14.89 33.74 18.68
C HIS A 141 14.98 32.26 19.02
N ILE A 142 15.07 31.44 17.97
CA ILE A 142 15.34 30.02 18.11
C ILE A 142 16.86 29.84 18.23
N ALA A 143 17.29 29.06 19.23
CA ALA A 143 18.65 28.55 19.30
C ALA A 143 18.66 27.06 18.94
N ASP A 144 19.83 26.54 18.63
CA ASP A 144 20.02 25.15 18.16
C ASP A 144 19.84 24.14 19.31
N GLY A 145 19.93 24.60 20.55
CA GLY A 145 19.67 23.78 21.73
C GLY A 145 19.67 24.56 23.03
N TYR A 146 19.73 23.85 24.14
CA TYR A 146 19.77 24.41 25.49
C TYR A 146 20.46 23.48 26.48
N LEU A 147 21.01 24.07 27.55
CA LEU A 147 21.66 23.35 28.64
C LEU A 147 20.77 23.35 29.87
N CYS A 148 20.44 22.17 30.40
CA CYS A 148 19.73 22.04 31.67
C CYS A 148 20.71 21.65 32.78
N GLU A 149 20.58 22.31 33.92
CA GLU A 149 21.26 22.01 35.18
C GLU A 149 20.28 21.37 36.16
N TYR A 150 20.75 20.34 36.85
CA TYR A 150 20.02 19.60 37.87
C TYR A 150 20.83 19.55 39.15
N GLU A 151 20.15 19.69 40.28
CA GLU A 151 20.77 19.49 41.58
C GLU A 151 21.14 18.01 41.77
N ASN A 152 22.33 17.78 42.31
CA ASN A 152 22.89 16.48 42.60
C ASN A 152 23.50 16.51 44.00
N THR A 153 22.67 16.72 45.02
CA THR A 153 23.07 16.80 46.44
C THR A 153 22.79 15.52 47.23
N ASP A 154 21.98 14.62 46.67
CA ASP A 154 21.59 13.35 47.28
C ASP A 154 22.73 12.32 47.33
N SER A 155 22.57 11.27 48.16
CA SER A 155 23.55 10.22 48.45
C SER A 155 24.18 9.56 47.20
N LYS A 156 25.21 10.22 46.64
CA LYS A 156 25.95 9.82 45.43
C LYS A 156 26.69 8.52 45.66
N CYS A 157 26.82 7.73 44.61
CA CYS A 157 27.71 6.59 44.61
C CYS A 157 29.09 7.00 44.09
N ARG A 158 30.13 6.35 44.62
CA ARG A 158 31.44 6.37 43.99
C ARG A 158 31.39 5.56 42.69
N PRO A 159 32.22 5.89 41.68
CA PRO A 159 32.36 5.05 40.50
C PRO A 159 32.57 3.57 40.89
N LEU A 160 31.84 2.68 40.22
CA LEU A 160 31.87 1.25 40.48
C LEU A 160 33.25 0.68 40.12
N GLU A 161 33.92 0.08 41.10
CA GLU A 161 35.19 -0.63 40.88
C GLU A 161 34.94 -1.92 40.07
N SER A 162 35.57 -2.04 38.90
CA SER A 162 35.31 -3.12 37.96
C SER A 162 36.47 -3.30 36.99
N ASP A 163 36.85 -4.54 36.71
CA ASP A 163 37.87 -4.89 35.68
C ASP A 163 37.35 -4.72 34.24
N SER A 164 36.04 -4.53 34.08
CA SER A 164 35.38 -4.21 32.80
C SER A 164 34.97 -2.75 32.78
N PRO A 165 35.00 -2.06 31.62
CA PRO A 165 34.36 -0.76 31.44
C PRO A 165 32.90 -0.81 31.91
N VAL A 166 32.49 0.24 32.63
CA VAL A 166 31.16 0.38 33.21
C VAL A 166 30.44 1.52 32.50
N LEU A 167 29.24 1.26 31.98
CA LEU A 167 28.36 2.29 31.45
C LEU A 167 27.40 2.74 32.55
N TYR A 168 27.45 4.01 32.91
CA TYR A 168 26.54 4.66 33.85
C TYR A 168 25.41 5.33 33.08
N GLU A 169 24.16 4.96 33.35
CA GLU A 169 22.95 5.64 32.88
C GLU A 169 22.36 6.42 34.05
N THR A 170 22.21 7.73 33.90
CA THR A 170 21.80 8.63 34.99
C THR A 170 20.27 8.84 35.01
N PRO A 171 19.67 9.22 36.15
CA PRO A 171 18.25 9.59 36.20
C PRO A 171 17.89 10.79 35.32
N PHE A 172 18.88 11.60 34.93
CA PHE A 172 18.71 12.74 34.03
C PHE A 172 18.63 12.33 32.55
N GLY A 173 18.82 11.05 32.23
CA GLY A 173 18.55 10.47 30.91
C GLY A 173 19.74 10.40 29.97
N PHE A 174 20.96 10.72 30.42
CA PHE A 174 22.20 10.55 29.65
C PHE A 174 23.03 9.37 30.18
N ALA A 175 24.00 8.90 29.38
CA ALA A 175 24.89 7.82 29.78
C ALA A 175 26.37 8.14 29.50
N ARG A 176 27.28 7.68 30.38
CA ARG A 176 28.73 7.85 30.27
C ARG A 176 29.50 6.68 30.85
N THR A 177 30.74 6.47 30.40
CA THR A 177 31.62 5.41 30.92
C THR A 177 32.65 5.89 31.95
N ASP A 178 32.83 7.19 32.06
CA ASP A 178 33.89 7.87 32.81
C ASP A 178 33.32 8.95 33.76
N LEU A 179 32.10 8.72 34.23
CA LEU A 179 31.42 9.60 35.17
C LEU A 179 32.13 9.58 36.53
N ARG A 180 32.59 10.75 36.98
CA ARG A 180 33.31 10.90 38.26
C ARG A 180 32.38 10.94 39.46
N GLU A 181 31.28 11.68 39.31
CA GLU A 181 30.22 11.82 40.31
C GLU A 181 28.98 11.08 39.83
N VAL A 182 28.58 10.02 40.52
CA VAL A 182 27.45 9.19 40.10
C VAL A 182 26.20 9.55 40.91
N PRO A 183 25.18 10.18 40.30
CA PRO A 183 23.95 10.54 40.98
C PRO A 183 23.23 9.32 41.58
N ALA A 184 22.46 9.55 42.63
CA ALA A 184 21.54 8.55 43.15
C ALA A 184 20.58 8.04 42.04
N ALA A 185 20.12 6.80 42.15
CA ALA A 185 19.29 6.11 41.15
C ALA A 185 19.93 5.90 39.77
N SER A 186 21.23 6.16 39.61
CA SER A 186 21.96 5.79 38.38
C SER A 186 22.10 4.28 38.27
N ASN A 187 21.97 3.77 37.03
CA ASN A 187 22.23 2.37 36.69
C ASN A 187 23.67 2.23 36.16
N ALA A 188 24.40 1.23 36.62
CA ALA A 188 25.74 0.89 36.15
C ALA A 188 25.73 -0.49 35.51
N THR A 189 26.13 -0.58 34.24
CA THR A 189 26.21 -1.84 33.49
C THR A 189 27.66 -2.16 33.16
N GLN A 190 28.16 -3.29 33.65
CA GLN A 190 29.48 -3.81 33.26
C GLN A 190 29.39 -4.34 31.83
N GLN A 191 30.10 -3.70 30.89
CA GLN A 191 29.90 -3.97 29.45
C GLN A 191 30.24 -5.42 29.04
N HIS A 192 31.29 -6.02 29.58
CA HIS A 192 31.68 -7.40 29.24
C HIS A 192 30.87 -8.46 29.99
N LEU A 193 30.58 -8.21 31.27
CA LEU A 193 29.91 -9.19 32.12
C LEU A 193 28.37 -9.13 32.00
N GLY A 194 27.83 -7.99 31.56
CA GLY A 194 26.39 -7.77 31.48
C GLY A 194 25.70 -7.57 32.82
N THR A 195 26.43 -7.67 33.93
CA THR A 195 25.92 -7.41 35.28
C THR A 195 25.49 -5.95 35.40
N LYS A 196 24.33 -5.72 36.03
CA LYS A 196 23.81 -4.39 36.31
C LYS A 196 23.81 -4.09 37.81
N PHE A 197 23.97 -2.83 38.16
CA PHE A 197 23.93 -2.31 39.51
C PHE A 197 23.11 -1.01 39.56
N ILE A 198 22.44 -0.75 40.67
CA ILE A 198 21.74 0.51 40.90
C ILE A 198 22.34 1.24 42.10
N CYS A 199 22.54 2.55 41.96
CA CYS A 199 22.98 3.41 43.05
C CYS A 199 21.79 3.77 43.95
N PHE A 200 21.85 3.39 45.22
CA PHE A 200 20.81 3.71 46.20
C PHE A 200 21.45 4.05 47.55
N GLU A 201 21.11 5.21 48.12
CA GLU A 201 21.67 5.70 49.40
C GLU A 201 23.22 5.65 49.46
N GLY A 202 23.88 5.96 48.34
CA GLY A 202 25.35 5.95 48.22
C GLY A 202 25.99 4.56 48.11
N GLN A 203 25.18 3.50 47.97
CA GLN A 203 25.65 2.12 47.82
C GLN A 203 25.22 1.50 46.50
N TRP A 204 26.04 0.60 45.96
CA TRP A 204 25.73 -0.18 44.77
C TRP A 204 24.99 -1.47 45.13
N ILE A 205 23.78 -1.62 44.58
CA ILE A 205 22.99 -2.83 44.71
C ILE A 205 23.06 -3.61 43.39
N LYS A 206 23.56 -4.84 43.44
CA LYS A 206 23.65 -5.74 42.27
C LYS A 206 22.28 -6.27 41.88
N ALA A 207 21.99 -6.32 40.57
CA ALA A 207 20.81 -6.99 40.04
C ALA A 207 20.85 -8.52 40.27
N PRO A 208 19.69 -9.20 40.40
CA PRO A 208 18.34 -8.63 40.28
C PRO A 208 17.87 -7.92 41.56
N TRP A 209 17.34 -6.71 41.42
CA TRP A 209 16.72 -5.95 42.52
C TRP A 209 15.19 -5.89 42.34
N ASN A 210 14.51 -5.07 43.15
CA ASN A 210 13.05 -4.93 43.10
C ASN A 210 12.53 -4.68 41.66
N CYS A 211 11.62 -5.54 41.20
CA CYS A 211 11.03 -5.47 39.86
C CYS A 211 10.28 -4.16 39.56
N GLU A 212 9.79 -3.45 40.57
CA GLU A 212 9.15 -2.14 40.40
C GLU A 212 10.14 -1.04 39.96
N VAL A 213 11.43 -1.24 40.23
CA VAL A 213 12.49 -0.30 39.88
C VAL A 213 13.24 -0.85 38.68
N TYR A 214 13.16 -0.17 37.52
CA TYR A 214 13.89 -0.57 36.29
C TYR A 214 13.80 -2.07 35.93
N LYS A 215 12.62 -2.70 36.10
CA LYS A 215 12.42 -4.14 35.88
C LYS A 215 13.44 -5.02 36.62
N GLY A 216 13.87 -4.62 37.82
CA GLY A 216 14.86 -5.35 38.61
C GLY A 216 16.24 -5.47 37.96
N GLY A 217 16.53 -4.68 36.92
CA GLY A 217 17.75 -4.79 36.12
C GLY A 217 17.70 -5.89 35.04
N CYS A 218 16.60 -6.62 34.91
CA CYS A 218 16.44 -7.71 33.96
C CYS A 218 16.36 -7.22 32.51
N GLU A 219 16.89 -7.99 31.57
CA GLU A 219 16.79 -7.72 30.13
C GLU A 219 15.35 -7.89 29.61
N HIS A 220 14.67 -8.97 30.01
CA HIS A 220 13.29 -9.27 29.62
C HIS A 220 12.30 -9.00 30.76
N ASP A 221 12.04 -10.02 31.59
CA ASP A 221 11.03 -9.98 32.64
C ASP A 221 11.67 -10.16 34.02
N CYS A 222 11.06 -9.54 35.03
CA CYS A 222 11.42 -9.70 36.44
C CYS A 222 10.23 -10.26 37.22
N LYS A 223 10.48 -11.24 38.07
CA LYS A 223 9.47 -11.86 38.95
C LYS A 223 9.94 -11.84 40.39
N ASN A 224 9.00 -11.61 41.31
CA ASN A 224 9.22 -11.82 42.74
C ASN A 224 8.81 -13.25 43.09
N TRP A 225 9.75 -14.01 43.65
CA TRP A 225 9.56 -15.37 44.11
C TRP A 225 10.07 -15.49 45.55
N ASN A 226 9.17 -15.64 46.53
CA ASN A 226 9.52 -15.76 47.96
C ASN A 226 10.43 -14.63 48.47
N ASP A 227 10.09 -13.37 48.19
CA ASP A 227 10.89 -12.18 48.54
C ASP A 227 12.28 -12.11 47.86
N VAL A 228 12.51 -12.95 46.84
CA VAL A 228 13.70 -12.91 45.97
C VAL A 228 13.28 -12.47 44.57
N PHE A 229 14.01 -11.51 44.00
CA PHE A 229 13.77 -11.06 42.63
C PHE A 229 14.59 -11.90 41.66
N ILE A 230 13.94 -12.41 40.62
CA ILE A 230 14.58 -13.25 39.59
C ILE A 230 14.23 -12.72 38.20
N CYS A 231 15.21 -12.77 37.30
CA CYS A 231 14.98 -12.47 35.90
C CYS A 231 14.51 -13.72 35.15
N THR A 232 13.54 -13.55 34.26
CA THR A 232 13.07 -14.60 33.35
C THR A 232 13.14 -14.12 31.90
N CYS A 233 13.48 -15.02 30.99
CA CYS A 233 13.60 -14.72 29.57
C CYS A 233 12.33 -15.09 28.80
N LEU A 234 12.08 -14.37 27.70
CA LEU A 234 11.02 -14.70 26.74
C LEU A 234 11.27 -16.08 26.08
N PRO A 235 10.22 -16.72 25.53
CA PRO A 235 10.37 -17.98 24.79
C PRO A 235 11.44 -17.90 23.70
N GLY A 236 12.27 -18.94 23.55
CA GLY A 236 13.41 -18.94 22.64
C GLY A 236 14.70 -18.34 23.20
N TYR A 237 14.69 -17.84 24.45
CA TYR A 237 15.86 -17.30 25.12
C TYR A 237 16.15 -18.02 26.45
N LYS A 238 17.42 -18.12 26.81
CA LYS A 238 17.93 -18.66 28.07
C LYS A 238 18.62 -17.57 28.89
N LEU A 239 18.42 -17.61 30.20
CA LEU A 239 19.10 -16.71 31.12
C LEU A 239 20.59 -17.03 31.17
N GLU A 240 21.42 -16.00 31.01
CA GLU A 240 22.87 -16.12 31.13
C GLU A 240 23.32 -16.26 32.59
N SER A 241 24.60 -16.62 32.80
CA SER A 241 25.19 -16.78 34.13
C SER A 241 25.24 -15.50 34.96
N ASN A 242 25.12 -14.32 34.33
CA ASN A 242 24.99 -13.04 35.03
C ASN A 242 23.59 -12.83 35.65
N ALA A 243 22.66 -13.77 35.46
CA ALA A 243 21.31 -13.79 36.01
C ALA A 243 20.40 -12.63 35.58
N VAL A 244 20.82 -11.81 34.61
CA VAL A 244 20.06 -10.63 34.15
C VAL A 244 19.91 -10.54 32.64
N ARG A 245 20.85 -11.10 31.87
CA ARG A 245 20.82 -11.12 30.41
C ARG A 245 20.22 -12.41 29.86
N CYS A 246 19.65 -12.30 28.68
CA CYS A 246 19.00 -13.38 27.96
C CYS A 246 19.71 -13.58 26.62
N SER A 247 20.29 -14.77 26.43
CA SER A 247 20.85 -15.19 25.14
C SER A 247 19.89 -16.11 24.42
N VAL A 248 19.96 -16.20 23.10
CA VAL A 248 19.14 -17.15 22.33
C VAL A 248 19.41 -18.56 22.85
N ALA A 249 18.34 -19.28 23.19
CA ALA A 249 18.44 -20.68 23.58
C ALA A 249 18.76 -21.50 22.32
N LEU A 250 20.04 -21.86 22.14
CA LEU A 250 20.52 -22.72 21.04
C LEU A 250 19.95 -24.16 21.05
N SER A 251 18.96 -24.44 21.91
CA SER A 251 18.41 -25.78 22.13
C SER A 251 17.21 -26.12 21.24
N ASP A 252 16.83 -25.27 20.29
CA ASP A 252 15.82 -25.64 19.31
C ASP A 252 16.51 -26.14 18.01
N PRO A 253 16.61 -27.47 17.82
CA PRO A 253 17.20 -28.03 16.61
C PRO A 253 16.41 -27.68 15.34
N CYS A 254 15.15 -27.24 15.44
CA CYS A 254 14.35 -26.78 14.32
C CYS A 254 14.78 -25.41 13.77
N LEU A 255 15.47 -24.57 14.56
CA LEU A 255 15.98 -23.27 14.08
C LEU A 255 17.07 -23.40 13.01
N ARG A 256 17.68 -24.58 12.86
CA ARG A 256 18.68 -24.88 11.82
C ARG A 256 18.33 -26.10 10.95
N ALA A 257 17.11 -26.62 11.09
CA ALA A 257 16.70 -27.86 10.43
C ALA A 257 16.54 -27.71 8.92
N ASP A 258 16.15 -26.52 8.45
CA ASP A 258 15.88 -26.23 7.03
C ASP A 258 14.85 -27.22 6.43
N CYS A 259 13.80 -27.53 7.21
CA CYS A 259 12.68 -28.33 6.73
C CYS A 259 11.80 -27.50 5.81
N SER A 260 11.43 -28.04 4.66
CA SER A 260 10.56 -27.37 3.69
C SER A 260 9.13 -27.14 4.20
N GLN A 261 8.66 -27.97 5.14
CA GLN A 261 7.35 -27.86 5.78
C GLN A 261 7.46 -27.92 7.31
N GLU A 262 7.08 -29.03 7.93
CA GLU A 262 7.02 -29.13 9.39
C GLU A 262 8.32 -29.70 9.97
N CYS A 263 8.76 -29.16 11.11
CA CYS A 263 9.89 -29.68 11.87
C CYS A 263 9.40 -30.14 13.24
N VAL A 264 9.72 -31.38 13.60
CA VAL A 264 9.38 -31.97 14.89
C VAL A 264 10.65 -32.22 15.70
N VAL A 265 10.66 -31.73 16.94
CA VAL A 265 11.80 -31.92 17.85
C VAL A 265 11.78 -33.35 18.40
N MET A 266 12.89 -34.06 18.22
CA MET A 266 13.11 -35.45 18.65
C MET A 266 14.25 -35.49 19.68
N GLY A 267 13.94 -35.15 20.93
CA GLY A 267 14.95 -35.04 22.00
C GLY A 267 15.95 -33.92 21.71
N ASP A 268 17.23 -34.27 21.53
CA ASP A 268 18.30 -33.34 21.13
C ASP A 268 18.46 -33.23 19.59
N SER A 269 17.57 -33.87 18.82
CA SER A 269 17.57 -33.90 17.35
C SER A 269 16.26 -33.37 16.76
N TYR A 270 16.13 -33.38 15.43
CA TYR A 270 14.92 -33.00 14.72
C TYR A 270 14.60 -33.99 13.60
N ALA A 271 13.33 -34.04 13.20
CA ALA A 271 12.91 -34.69 11.97
C ALA A 271 11.99 -33.75 11.19
N CYS A 272 12.07 -33.78 9.85
CA CYS A 272 11.15 -33.06 9.00
C CYS A 272 9.93 -33.93 8.70
N GLN A 273 8.74 -33.34 8.72
CA GLN A 273 7.49 -33.99 8.40
C GLN A 273 6.76 -33.20 7.31
N CYS A 274 6.08 -33.94 6.44
CA CYS A 274 5.29 -33.38 5.36
C CYS A 274 3.81 -33.37 5.72
N ARG A 275 3.09 -32.33 5.31
CA ARG A 275 1.63 -32.25 5.41
C ARG A 275 0.99 -33.32 4.52
N SER A 276 -0.28 -33.65 4.78
CA SER A 276 -1.06 -34.54 3.92
C SER A 276 -1.00 -34.10 2.45
N GLY A 277 -0.86 -35.06 1.54
CA GLY A 277 -0.66 -34.81 0.10
C GLY A 277 0.80 -34.66 -0.34
N TYR A 278 1.77 -34.79 0.58
CA TYR A 278 3.20 -34.70 0.27
C TYR A 278 3.99 -35.88 0.84
N GLU A 279 5.07 -36.25 0.17
CA GLU A 279 6.03 -37.25 0.63
C GLU A 279 7.39 -36.63 0.94
N LEU A 280 8.13 -37.24 1.89
CA LEU A 280 9.45 -36.77 2.28
C LEU A 280 10.48 -37.22 1.25
N GLY A 281 11.17 -36.25 0.64
CA GLY A 281 12.23 -36.46 -0.32
C GLY A 281 13.46 -37.15 0.27
N GLN A 282 14.36 -37.58 -0.61
CA GLN A 282 15.53 -38.38 -0.24
C GLN A 282 16.53 -37.65 0.67
N ASP A 283 16.49 -36.33 0.70
CA ASP A 283 17.29 -35.49 1.60
C ASP A 283 16.77 -35.48 3.05
N GLY A 284 15.60 -36.06 3.29
CA GLY A 284 14.94 -36.08 4.59
C GLY A 284 14.41 -34.71 5.04
N LYS A 285 14.32 -33.74 4.13
CA LYS A 285 13.96 -32.33 4.43
C LYS A 285 12.94 -31.72 3.49
N THR A 286 13.00 -32.07 2.22
CA THR A 286 12.15 -31.51 1.19
C THR A 286 10.87 -32.35 1.07
N CYS A 287 9.71 -31.70 1.05
CA CYS A 287 8.43 -32.35 0.85
C CYS A 287 8.03 -32.19 -0.60
N ILE A 288 7.88 -33.32 -1.28
CA ILE A 288 7.53 -33.42 -2.69
C ILE A 288 6.03 -33.68 -2.76
N ASP A 289 5.34 -32.96 -3.64
CA ASP A 289 3.91 -33.12 -3.85
C ASP A 289 3.61 -34.50 -4.44
N ILE A 290 2.62 -35.19 -3.89
CA ILE A 290 2.18 -36.50 -4.40
C ILE A 290 1.19 -36.24 -5.53
N ASP A 291 1.52 -36.66 -6.75
CA ASP A 291 0.59 -36.61 -7.87
C ASP A 291 -0.56 -37.60 -7.61
N ASN A 292 -1.67 -37.07 -7.13
CA ASN A 292 -2.82 -37.88 -6.76
C ASN A 292 -3.53 -38.38 -8.03
N CYS A 293 -3.43 -37.68 -9.16
CA CYS A 293 -4.11 -38.00 -10.40
C CYS A 293 -3.54 -39.22 -11.14
N GLU A 294 -2.38 -39.76 -10.73
CA GLU A 294 -1.93 -41.09 -11.17
C GLU A 294 -2.94 -42.18 -10.79
N ASN A 295 -3.69 -41.99 -9.70
CA ASN A 295 -4.76 -42.89 -9.30
C ASN A 295 -6.07 -42.56 -10.05
N LYS A 296 -6.33 -43.32 -11.11
CA LYS A 296 -7.53 -43.19 -11.97
C LYS A 296 -8.89 -43.35 -11.26
N ASN A 297 -8.92 -43.78 -10.00
CA ASN A 297 -10.16 -43.99 -9.25
C ASN A 297 -10.60 -42.78 -8.41
N LEU A 298 -9.85 -41.67 -8.40
CA LEU A 298 -10.16 -40.51 -7.55
C LEU A 298 -11.32 -39.65 -8.07
N CYS A 299 -11.46 -39.51 -9.39
CA CYS A 299 -12.58 -38.82 -10.03
C CYS A 299 -13.48 -39.88 -10.70
N PRO A 300 -14.50 -40.42 -9.99
CA PRO A 300 -15.25 -41.59 -10.43
C PRO A 300 -16.25 -41.31 -11.55
N ASP A 301 -16.49 -40.04 -11.89
CA ASP A 301 -17.40 -39.64 -12.95
C ASP A 301 -16.70 -39.66 -14.32
N GLU A 302 -17.28 -40.38 -15.29
CA GLU A 302 -16.76 -40.49 -16.65
C GLU A 302 -16.72 -39.13 -17.39
N ASN A 303 -17.51 -38.14 -16.96
CA ASN A 303 -17.53 -36.79 -17.50
C ASN A 303 -16.63 -35.81 -16.72
N SER A 304 -15.79 -36.32 -15.82
CA SER A 304 -14.80 -35.53 -15.08
C SER A 304 -13.37 -35.86 -15.48
N TYR A 305 -12.42 -34.99 -15.11
CA TYR A 305 -10.99 -35.22 -15.19
C TYR A 305 -10.30 -34.70 -13.93
N CYS A 306 -9.21 -35.37 -13.54
CA CYS A 306 -8.43 -35.01 -12.37
C CYS A 306 -7.37 -33.96 -12.75
N VAL A 307 -7.22 -32.95 -11.90
CA VAL A 307 -6.14 -31.96 -11.95
C VAL A 307 -5.39 -32.04 -10.63
N ASP A 308 -4.08 -32.31 -10.72
CA ASP A 308 -3.21 -32.38 -9.55
C ASP A 308 -2.98 -30.96 -9.02
N THR A 309 -3.11 -30.78 -7.71
CA THR A 309 -2.96 -29.48 -7.06
C THR A 309 -2.01 -29.60 -5.89
N GLN A 310 -1.31 -28.51 -5.59
CA GLN A 310 -0.32 -28.48 -4.52
C GLN A 310 -0.95 -28.91 -3.17
N GLY A 311 -0.64 -30.13 -2.71
CA GLY A 311 -1.15 -30.78 -1.51
C GLY A 311 -2.43 -31.60 -1.66
N GLY A 312 -2.86 -31.93 -2.88
CA GLY A 312 -4.11 -32.66 -3.13
C GLY A 312 -4.45 -32.85 -4.61
N PHE A 313 -5.74 -32.85 -4.92
CA PHE A 313 -6.25 -32.90 -6.28
C PHE A 313 -7.64 -32.25 -6.35
N GLU A 314 -8.03 -31.86 -7.57
CA GLU A 314 -9.38 -31.40 -7.87
C GLU A 314 -9.97 -32.18 -9.05
N CYS A 315 -11.25 -32.53 -8.98
CA CYS A 315 -11.98 -33.09 -10.11
C CYS A 315 -12.74 -31.97 -10.82
N HIS A 316 -12.48 -31.81 -12.11
CA HIS A 316 -13.13 -30.83 -12.97
C HIS A 316 -14.03 -31.52 -13.98
N CYS A 317 -15.15 -30.89 -14.33
CA CYS A 317 -16.03 -31.41 -15.36
C CYS A 317 -15.49 -31.09 -16.76
N LYS A 318 -15.69 -32.03 -17.69
CA LYS A 318 -15.39 -31.80 -19.11
C LYS A 318 -16.25 -30.65 -19.65
N ASN A 319 -15.83 -30.03 -20.74
CA ASN A 319 -16.59 -28.96 -21.39
C ASN A 319 -18.02 -29.41 -21.73
N GLY A 320 -19.01 -28.55 -21.47
CA GLY A 320 -20.44 -28.87 -21.61
C GLY A 320 -21.06 -29.54 -20.37
N PHE A 321 -20.32 -29.64 -19.26
CA PHE A 321 -20.81 -30.23 -18.01
C PHE A 321 -20.48 -29.34 -16.80
N SER A 322 -21.39 -29.31 -15.83
CA SER A 322 -21.27 -28.58 -14.57
C SER A 322 -21.35 -29.49 -13.36
N VAL A 323 -20.74 -29.08 -12.26
CA VAL A 323 -20.84 -29.81 -10.99
C VAL A 323 -22.23 -29.60 -10.39
N ASP A 324 -22.99 -30.68 -10.28
CA ASP A 324 -24.23 -30.71 -9.48
C ASP A 324 -23.86 -30.53 -8.00
N LYS A 325 -24.39 -29.46 -7.38
CA LYS A 325 -24.12 -29.05 -6.00
C LYS A 325 -24.57 -30.05 -4.94
N ASP A 326 -25.51 -30.93 -5.26
CA ASP A 326 -26.10 -31.91 -4.35
C ASP A 326 -25.47 -33.31 -4.53
N LYS A 327 -24.96 -33.62 -5.73
CA LYS A 327 -24.52 -34.98 -6.09
C LYS A 327 -23.04 -35.14 -6.40
N ASN A 328 -22.25 -34.06 -6.39
CA ASN A 328 -20.79 -34.07 -6.64
C ASN A 328 -20.41 -34.83 -7.92
N ARG A 329 -21.22 -34.66 -8.97
CA ARG A 329 -21.10 -35.31 -10.29
C ARG A 329 -21.29 -34.27 -11.39
N CYS A 330 -20.79 -34.57 -12.57
CA CYS A 330 -20.87 -33.73 -13.74
C CYS A 330 -22.18 -33.99 -14.46
N GLU A 331 -23.09 -33.00 -14.43
CA GLU A 331 -24.34 -33.01 -15.17
C GLU A 331 -24.22 -32.10 -16.40
N ASP A 332 -24.93 -32.46 -17.45
CA ASP A 332 -24.98 -31.73 -18.72
C ASP A 332 -25.40 -30.27 -18.48
N GLU A 333 -24.63 -29.31 -19.00
CA GLU A 333 -25.01 -27.90 -19.00
C GLU A 333 -25.94 -27.64 -20.17
N ASP A 334 -27.23 -27.40 -19.90
CA ASP A 334 -28.16 -27.01 -20.95
C ASP A 334 -27.90 -25.56 -21.40
N GLU A 335 -27.12 -25.39 -22.46
CA GLU A 335 -26.73 -24.07 -22.94
C GLU A 335 -27.91 -23.32 -23.57
N CYS A 336 -29.00 -24.02 -23.94
CA CYS A 336 -30.20 -23.41 -24.51
C CYS A 336 -30.95 -22.51 -23.51
N PHE A 337 -30.75 -22.65 -22.20
CA PHE A 337 -31.28 -21.71 -21.21
C PHE A 337 -30.83 -20.26 -21.44
N SER A 338 -29.64 -20.07 -22.00
CA SER A 338 -29.11 -18.74 -22.31
C SER A 338 -29.67 -18.13 -23.60
N GLY A 339 -30.43 -18.90 -24.39
CA GLY A 339 -30.92 -18.50 -25.70
C GLY A 339 -29.81 -18.18 -26.71
N PRO A 340 -28.84 -19.08 -26.94
CA PRO A 340 -27.66 -18.77 -27.75
C PRO A 340 -27.95 -18.74 -29.26
N CYS A 341 -29.04 -19.37 -29.72
CA CYS A 341 -29.40 -19.48 -31.12
C CYS A 341 -30.34 -18.37 -31.58
N GLU A 342 -30.18 -17.91 -32.83
CA GLU A 342 -31.08 -16.92 -33.45
C GLU A 342 -32.51 -17.45 -33.62
N HIS A 343 -32.65 -18.75 -33.91
CA HIS A 343 -33.94 -19.44 -34.04
C HIS A 343 -34.09 -20.50 -32.94
N THR A 344 -34.24 -21.77 -33.30
CA THR A 344 -34.47 -22.87 -32.36
C THR A 344 -33.15 -23.40 -31.82
N CYS A 345 -33.06 -23.60 -30.50
CA CYS A 345 -31.92 -24.25 -29.83
C CYS A 345 -32.32 -25.64 -29.38
N ASN A 346 -31.50 -26.64 -29.69
CA ASN A 346 -31.66 -28.02 -29.24
C ASN A 346 -30.44 -28.41 -28.39
N ASN A 347 -30.68 -28.67 -27.10
CA ASN A 347 -29.65 -29.14 -26.19
C ASN A 347 -29.32 -30.62 -26.43
N THR A 348 -28.06 -31.00 -26.29
CA THR A 348 -27.55 -32.36 -26.45
C THR A 348 -26.54 -32.67 -25.34
N ILE A 349 -26.24 -33.94 -25.08
CA ILE A 349 -25.29 -34.26 -24.01
C ILE A 349 -23.89 -33.74 -24.37
N GLY A 350 -23.37 -32.81 -23.57
CA GLY A 350 -22.08 -32.12 -23.67
C GLY A 350 -22.04 -30.97 -24.69
N SER A 351 -23.16 -30.59 -25.30
CA SER A 351 -23.22 -29.49 -26.28
C SER A 351 -24.64 -29.11 -26.70
N TYR A 352 -24.77 -28.20 -27.66
CA TYR A 352 -26.05 -27.87 -28.27
C TYR A 352 -25.88 -27.57 -29.76
N PHE A 353 -26.99 -27.58 -30.49
CA PHE A 353 -27.01 -27.12 -31.87
C PHE A 353 -28.21 -26.22 -32.15
N CYS A 354 -28.01 -25.29 -33.08
CA CYS A 354 -29.05 -24.39 -33.55
C CYS A 354 -29.73 -24.95 -34.80
N GLU A 355 -31.04 -24.83 -34.85
CA GLU A 355 -31.88 -25.19 -35.97
C GLU A 355 -32.58 -23.94 -36.53
N CYS A 356 -32.54 -23.79 -37.85
CA CYS A 356 -33.10 -22.63 -38.53
C CYS A 356 -34.48 -22.93 -39.11
N SER A 357 -35.40 -21.97 -38.99
CA SER A 357 -36.69 -21.98 -39.68
C SER A 357 -36.55 -22.16 -41.21
N LYS A 358 -37.61 -22.65 -41.85
CA LYS A 358 -37.67 -22.92 -43.30
C LYS A 358 -37.19 -21.71 -44.12
N GLY A 359 -36.33 -21.95 -45.11
CA GLY A 359 -35.70 -20.91 -45.96
C GLY A 359 -34.34 -20.43 -45.45
N TYR A 360 -33.91 -20.85 -44.27
CA TYR A 360 -32.64 -20.47 -43.65
C TYR A 360 -31.80 -21.71 -43.31
N ARG A 361 -30.48 -21.53 -43.25
CA ARG A 361 -29.51 -22.52 -42.76
C ARG A 361 -28.55 -21.87 -41.76
N VAL A 362 -27.95 -22.69 -40.90
CA VAL A 362 -26.92 -22.20 -39.97
C VAL A 362 -25.78 -21.58 -40.77
N SER A 363 -25.36 -20.37 -40.36
CA SER A 363 -24.26 -19.66 -41.01
C SER A 363 -22.95 -20.44 -40.89
N PRO A 364 -22.17 -20.58 -41.98
CA PRO A 364 -20.85 -21.21 -41.92
C PRO A 364 -19.84 -20.41 -41.08
N GLU A 365 -20.06 -19.11 -40.89
CA GLU A 365 -19.16 -18.24 -40.10
C GLU A 365 -19.57 -18.15 -38.62
N ASN A 366 -20.86 -18.33 -38.32
CA ASN A 366 -21.37 -18.28 -36.95
C ASN A 366 -22.48 -19.31 -36.75
N ARG A 367 -22.15 -20.40 -36.05
CA ARG A 367 -23.07 -21.52 -35.78
C ARG A 367 -24.35 -21.15 -35.01
N HIS A 368 -24.40 -19.93 -34.46
CA HIS A 368 -25.53 -19.41 -33.72
C HIS A 368 -26.51 -18.59 -34.57
N MET A 369 -26.12 -18.22 -35.79
CA MET A 369 -26.91 -17.38 -36.70
C MET A 369 -27.48 -18.18 -37.86
N CYS A 370 -28.62 -17.72 -38.36
CA CYS A 370 -29.32 -18.27 -39.50
C CYS A 370 -29.18 -17.34 -40.71
N THR A 371 -28.72 -17.89 -41.83
CA THR A 371 -28.58 -17.16 -43.10
C THR A 371 -29.53 -17.71 -44.13
N LEU A 372 -30.05 -16.82 -44.97
CA LEU A 372 -30.94 -17.20 -46.06
C LEU A 372 -30.23 -18.23 -46.97
N TYR A 373 -30.91 -19.34 -47.24
CA TYR A 373 -30.41 -20.37 -48.14
C TYR A 373 -31.32 -20.46 -49.36
N CYS A 374 -30.81 -20.02 -50.52
CA CYS A 374 -31.48 -20.20 -51.81
C CYS A 374 -30.87 -21.42 -52.53
N PRO A 375 -31.60 -22.52 -52.73
CA PRO A 375 -31.10 -23.69 -53.46
C PRO A 375 -30.89 -23.33 -54.93
N HIS A 376 -29.63 -23.33 -55.37
CA HIS A 376 -29.19 -22.89 -56.70
C HIS A 376 -29.56 -23.87 -57.85
N TRP A 377 -30.33 -24.92 -57.58
CA TRP A 377 -30.61 -26.00 -58.53
C TRP A 377 -32.04 -25.98 -59.10
N GLU A 378 -32.85 -24.96 -58.78
CA GLU A 378 -34.22 -24.79 -59.29
C GLU A 378 -34.50 -23.45 -60.02
N CYS A 379 -33.56 -22.49 -60.07
CA CYS A 379 -33.66 -21.31 -60.96
C CYS A 379 -32.27 -20.90 -61.50
N PRO A 380 -32.11 -20.54 -62.78
CA PRO A 380 -30.80 -20.31 -63.39
C PRO A 380 -30.18 -18.90 -63.26
N VAL A 381 -30.71 -17.92 -62.49
CA VAL A 381 -29.93 -16.79 -61.87
C VAL A 381 -30.77 -15.80 -61.03
N VAL A 382 -30.30 -15.60 -59.78
CA VAL A 382 -30.27 -14.44 -58.85
C VAL A 382 -31.41 -13.40 -58.79
N SER A 383 -32.44 -13.69 -57.98
CA SER A 383 -33.11 -12.75 -57.04
C SER A 383 -34.25 -13.49 -56.30
N CYS A 384 -33.99 -14.02 -55.10
CA CYS A 384 -35.03 -14.64 -54.26
C CYS A 384 -35.67 -13.57 -53.35
N ASP A 385 -36.97 -13.27 -53.54
CA ASP A 385 -37.77 -12.41 -52.64
C ASP A 385 -38.03 -13.15 -51.31
N LEU A 386 -37.81 -12.46 -50.19
CA LEU A 386 -38.08 -12.95 -48.82
C LEU A 386 -39.55 -13.34 -48.61
N ASN A 387 -40.47 -12.80 -49.42
CA ASN A 387 -41.90 -13.05 -49.31
C ASN A 387 -42.41 -14.13 -50.28
N ASN A 388 -41.65 -14.48 -51.32
CA ASN A 388 -42.08 -15.49 -52.30
C ASN A 388 -40.89 -16.25 -52.91
N PRO A 389 -40.38 -17.28 -52.21
CA PRO A 389 -39.20 -18.06 -52.64
C PRO A 389 -39.43 -18.98 -53.87
N PHE A 390 -40.54 -18.84 -54.60
CA PHE A 390 -40.93 -19.72 -55.71
C PHE A 390 -41.17 -19.02 -57.07
N GLN A 391 -40.91 -17.71 -57.19
CA GLN A 391 -41.12 -16.99 -58.46
C GLN A 391 -39.76 -16.78 -59.16
N CYS A 392 -39.47 -17.54 -60.23
CA CYS A 392 -38.32 -17.28 -61.10
C CYS A 392 -38.69 -16.16 -62.10
N GLU A 393 -37.76 -15.23 -62.37
CA GLU A 393 -37.84 -14.26 -63.48
C GLU A 393 -36.63 -14.48 -64.41
N CYS A 394 -36.83 -14.40 -65.72
CA CYS A 394 -35.73 -14.45 -66.68
C CYS A 394 -35.11 -13.06 -66.90
N PRO A 395 -33.81 -12.97 -67.23
CA PRO A 395 -33.19 -11.72 -67.65
C PRO A 395 -33.93 -11.07 -68.83
N ASP A 396 -33.82 -9.75 -68.96
CA ASP A 396 -34.38 -9.01 -70.10
C ASP A 396 -33.95 -9.65 -71.44
N GLY A 397 -34.90 -9.82 -72.36
CA GLY A 397 -34.67 -10.50 -73.65
C GLY A 397 -34.88 -12.02 -73.63
N PHE A 398 -35.30 -12.60 -72.50
CA PHE A 398 -35.60 -14.04 -72.38
C PHE A 398 -37.01 -14.29 -71.84
N ILE A 399 -37.65 -15.39 -72.26
CA ILE A 399 -38.91 -15.89 -71.71
C ILE A 399 -38.72 -17.22 -70.97
N LEU A 400 -39.54 -17.46 -69.95
CA LEU A 400 -39.60 -18.73 -69.22
C LEU A 400 -40.34 -19.78 -70.06
N GLU A 401 -39.69 -20.90 -70.33
CA GLU A 401 -40.31 -22.08 -70.94
C GLU A 401 -40.22 -23.30 -70.00
N GLU A 402 -41.31 -24.05 -69.89
CA GLU A 402 -41.40 -25.24 -69.03
C GLU A 402 -40.89 -26.46 -69.77
N GLN A 403 -39.89 -27.15 -69.20
CA GLN A 403 -39.31 -28.38 -69.75
C GLN A 403 -39.36 -29.52 -68.71
N PRO A 404 -39.31 -30.79 -69.13
CA PRO A 404 -39.27 -31.92 -68.19
C PRO A 404 -37.98 -31.89 -67.36
N GLY A 405 -38.05 -31.36 -66.13
CA GLY A 405 -36.90 -31.20 -65.22
C GLY A 405 -36.67 -29.79 -64.68
N GLY A 406 -37.48 -28.81 -65.07
CA GLY A 406 -37.44 -27.46 -64.50
C GLY A 406 -37.82 -26.36 -65.51
N PHE A 407 -37.65 -25.11 -65.11
CA PHE A 407 -37.84 -23.95 -65.99
C PHE A 407 -36.53 -23.54 -66.64
N VAL A 408 -36.57 -23.20 -67.93
CA VAL A 408 -35.41 -22.68 -68.68
C VAL A 408 -35.74 -21.31 -69.27
N CYS A 409 -34.77 -20.41 -69.25
CA CYS A 409 -34.88 -19.14 -69.96
C CYS A 409 -34.49 -19.34 -71.42
N VAL A 410 -35.43 -19.11 -72.32
CA VAL A 410 -35.24 -19.20 -73.77
C VAL A 410 -35.18 -17.79 -74.33
N ASP A 411 -34.21 -17.57 -75.20
CA ASP A 411 -33.98 -16.30 -75.88
C ASP A 411 -35.20 -15.89 -76.72
N ILE A 412 -35.61 -14.63 -76.63
CA ILE A 412 -36.69 -14.11 -77.45
C ILE A 412 -36.11 -13.75 -78.81
N ASP A 413 -36.50 -14.45 -79.88
CA ASP A 413 -36.08 -14.05 -81.22
C ASP A 413 -36.85 -12.80 -81.68
N GLU A 414 -36.28 -11.63 -81.45
CA GLU A 414 -36.94 -10.39 -81.82
C GLU A 414 -36.97 -10.15 -83.33
N CYS A 415 -36.21 -10.91 -84.13
CA CYS A 415 -36.25 -10.81 -85.59
C CYS A 415 -37.54 -11.37 -86.19
N GLU A 416 -38.25 -12.27 -85.50
CA GLU A 416 -39.57 -12.76 -85.95
C GLU A 416 -40.61 -11.62 -86.03
N ALA A 417 -40.46 -10.60 -85.19
CA ALA A 417 -41.35 -9.43 -85.17
C ALA A 417 -41.02 -8.37 -86.23
N SER A 418 -40.06 -8.62 -87.14
CA SER A 418 -39.68 -7.73 -88.25
C SER A 418 -39.37 -6.28 -87.82
N ILE A 419 -38.62 -6.14 -86.72
CA ILE A 419 -38.37 -4.84 -86.06
C ILE A 419 -37.26 -4.03 -86.76
N CYS A 420 -36.45 -4.67 -87.59
CA CYS A 420 -35.41 -4.02 -88.40
C CYS A 420 -35.92 -3.66 -89.80
N ASP A 421 -35.57 -2.47 -90.31
CA ASP A 421 -35.95 -2.01 -91.65
C ASP A 421 -35.39 -2.90 -92.78
N HIS A 422 -34.17 -3.43 -92.60
CA HIS A 422 -33.48 -4.26 -93.59
C HIS A 422 -33.11 -5.64 -93.02
N ASN A 423 -31.86 -5.83 -92.59
CA ASN A 423 -31.37 -7.12 -92.12
C ASN A 423 -31.44 -7.19 -90.60
N CYS A 424 -31.92 -8.29 -90.06
CA CYS A 424 -31.95 -8.59 -88.62
C CYS A 424 -31.15 -9.85 -88.32
N THR A 425 -30.39 -9.85 -87.22
CA THR A 425 -29.74 -11.04 -86.66
C THR A 425 -30.08 -11.16 -85.19
N ASN A 426 -30.71 -12.27 -84.79
CA ASN A 426 -31.02 -12.55 -83.40
C ASN A 426 -29.75 -12.87 -82.60
N THR A 427 -29.67 -12.42 -81.35
CA THR A 427 -28.55 -12.65 -80.44
C THR A 427 -29.07 -12.99 -79.03
N PRO A 428 -28.34 -13.73 -78.20
CA PRO A 428 -28.83 -14.03 -76.85
C PRO A 428 -29.08 -12.75 -76.02
N GLY A 429 -30.34 -12.52 -75.64
CA GLY A 429 -30.83 -11.37 -74.88
C GLY A 429 -31.13 -10.13 -75.72
N GLY A 430 -31.18 -10.22 -77.04
CA GLY A 430 -31.50 -9.09 -77.91
C GLY A 430 -31.22 -9.31 -79.39
N TYR A 431 -31.25 -8.25 -80.20
CA TYR A 431 -31.07 -8.37 -81.65
C TYR A 431 -30.18 -7.28 -82.21
N ASN A 432 -29.65 -7.52 -83.40
CA ASN A 432 -28.84 -6.55 -84.12
C ASN A 432 -29.39 -6.30 -85.52
N CYS A 433 -29.68 -5.04 -85.85
CA CYS A 433 -30.11 -4.64 -87.19
C CYS A 433 -28.93 -4.12 -88.01
N SER A 434 -28.92 -4.41 -89.31
CA SER A 434 -27.96 -3.86 -90.25
C SER A 434 -28.62 -3.42 -91.56
N CYS A 435 -28.01 -2.43 -92.22
CA CYS A 435 -28.54 -1.84 -93.45
C CYS A 435 -27.80 -2.35 -94.69
N MET A 436 -28.53 -2.47 -95.80
CA MET A 436 -27.94 -2.74 -97.11
C MET A 436 -27.05 -1.57 -97.60
N GLU A 437 -26.16 -1.85 -98.56
CA GLU A 437 -25.16 -0.89 -99.05
C GLU A 437 -25.80 0.42 -99.57
N GLY A 438 -25.26 1.57 -99.12
CA GLY A 438 -25.79 2.90 -99.45
C GLY A 438 -26.74 3.51 -98.42
N PHE A 439 -27.01 2.81 -97.32
CA PHE A 439 -27.82 3.28 -96.19
C PHE A 439 -27.02 3.32 -94.88
N ASP A 440 -27.39 4.21 -93.96
CA ASP A 440 -26.89 4.32 -92.59
C ASP A 440 -27.99 3.92 -91.59
N LEU A 441 -27.59 3.16 -90.56
CA LEU A 441 -28.49 2.75 -89.48
C LEU A 441 -28.69 3.92 -88.51
N ILE A 442 -29.94 4.24 -88.22
CA ILE A 442 -30.36 5.28 -87.28
C ILE A 442 -31.27 4.65 -86.23
N LYS A 443 -31.05 5.01 -84.95
CA LYS A 443 -31.83 4.50 -83.80
C LYS A 443 -31.87 2.97 -83.74
N SER A 444 -30.79 2.31 -84.14
CA SER A 444 -30.59 0.85 -84.06
C SER A 444 -31.53 -0.04 -84.85
N THR A 445 -32.62 0.47 -85.45
CA THR A 445 -33.58 -0.33 -86.25
C THR A 445 -33.86 0.22 -87.64
N ASN A 446 -33.64 1.52 -87.88
CA ASN A 446 -34.09 2.19 -89.11
C ASN A 446 -32.93 2.47 -90.08
N CYS A 447 -33.14 2.34 -91.38
CA CYS A 447 -32.12 2.52 -92.40
C CYS A 447 -32.41 3.71 -93.32
N VAL A 448 -31.54 4.73 -93.34
CA VAL A 448 -31.70 5.92 -94.20
C VAL A 448 -30.61 6.03 -95.25
N ARG A 449 -30.94 6.57 -96.42
CA ARG A 449 -29.98 6.67 -97.54
C ARG A 449 -28.88 7.71 -97.27
N LYS A 450 -27.62 7.36 -97.53
CA LYS A 450 -26.46 8.27 -97.44
C LYS A 450 -26.63 9.47 -98.38
N LYS A 451 -26.78 10.70 -97.85
CA LYS A 451 -26.82 11.94 -98.66
C LYS A 451 -25.40 12.36 -99.07
N ARG A 452 -25.19 12.64 -100.36
CA ARG A 452 -23.92 13.19 -100.90
C ARG A 452 -23.71 14.65 -100.46
N PHE A 453 -22.45 14.96 -100.18
CA PHE A 453 -21.87 16.17 -99.57
C PHE A 453 -22.10 17.49 -100.35
N SER A 454 -22.26 18.63 -99.65
CA SER A 454 -21.67 19.92 -100.06
C SER A 454 -21.69 21.00 -98.95
N THR A 455 -20.50 21.26 -98.40
CA THR A 455 -19.82 22.54 -98.12
C THR A 455 -20.54 23.81 -97.58
N THR A 456 -19.83 24.43 -96.62
CA THR A 456 -19.69 25.87 -96.26
C THR A 456 -20.67 26.47 -95.24
N THR A 457 -20.20 26.83 -94.04
CA THR A 457 -19.62 28.16 -93.71
C THR A 457 -19.38 28.28 -92.20
N SER A 458 -18.21 28.81 -91.87
CA SER A 458 -17.62 29.16 -90.57
C SER A 458 -18.37 30.24 -89.78
N VAL A 459 -18.36 30.15 -88.45
CA VAL A 459 -18.14 31.32 -87.55
C VAL A 459 -17.35 30.87 -86.32
N SER A 460 -16.24 31.57 -86.06
CA SER A 460 -15.35 31.46 -84.91
C SER A 460 -15.89 32.24 -83.70
N VAL A 461 -15.47 31.90 -82.48
CA VAL A 461 -14.84 32.83 -81.50
C VAL A 461 -14.37 32.06 -80.26
N VAL A 462 -13.14 32.44 -79.88
CA VAL A 462 -12.23 32.05 -78.78
C VAL A 462 -12.84 32.52 -77.42
N THR A 463 -12.67 31.90 -76.25
CA THR A 463 -11.45 31.93 -75.40
C THR A 463 -11.60 31.05 -74.14
N THR A 464 -10.56 30.22 -73.92
CA THR A 464 -9.91 29.59 -72.74
C THR A 464 -10.54 29.44 -71.32
N PRO A 465 -10.09 28.41 -70.55
CA PRO A 465 -10.62 28.01 -69.24
C PRO A 465 -9.75 28.45 -68.03
N THR A 466 -10.35 28.56 -66.84
CA THR A 466 -9.61 28.65 -65.57
C THR A 466 -10.21 27.74 -64.50
N SER A 467 -9.29 27.12 -63.75
CA SER A 467 -9.40 25.94 -62.89
C SER A 467 -10.23 26.08 -61.60
N ARG A 468 -10.83 24.95 -61.20
CA ARG A 468 -11.44 24.66 -59.89
C ARG A 468 -10.38 24.37 -58.81
N SER A 469 -10.69 24.72 -57.56
CA SER A 469 -10.33 23.99 -56.32
C SER A 469 -11.30 24.39 -55.18
N PRO A 470 -11.51 23.53 -54.14
CA PRO A 470 -12.74 23.47 -53.33
C PRO A 470 -12.74 24.36 -52.06
N PRO A 471 -13.90 24.53 -51.37
CA PRO A 471 -14.02 25.37 -50.18
C PRO A 471 -13.61 24.65 -48.88
N THR A 472 -13.04 25.42 -47.95
CA THR A 472 -12.72 25.02 -46.57
C THR A 472 -13.90 25.37 -45.66
N GLU A 473 -14.44 24.40 -44.93
CA GLU A 473 -15.48 24.61 -43.91
C GLU A 473 -14.92 25.31 -42.66
N ARG A 474 -15.69 26.27 -42.13
CA ARG A 474 -15.49 26.89 -40.82
C ARG A 474 -16.14 26.03 -39.74
N ALA A 475 -15.39 25.72 -38.69
CA ALA A 475 -15.90 25.14 -37.45
C ALA A 475 -16.90 26.09 -36.76
N SER A 476 -18.02 25.53 -36.32
CA SER A 476 -19.11 26.18 -35.59
C SER A 476 -18.73 26.50 -34.14
N SER A 477 -19.12 27.70 -33.71
CA SER A 477 -19.01 28.21 -32.34
C SER A 477 -19.90 27.45 -31.34
N ILE A 478 -19.32 27.06 -30.19
CA ILE A 478 -20.03 26.50 -29.04
C ILE A 478 -20.85 27.63 -28.36
N SER A 479 -22.15 27.39 -28.13
CA SER A 479 -23.04 28.39 -27.52
C SER A 479 -22.71 28.60 -26.03
N ALA A 480 -22.87 29.84 -25.56
CA ALA A 480 -22.59 30.25 -24.18
C ALA A 480 -23.36 29.44 -23.10
N GLY A 481 -24.42 28.72 -23.48
CA GLY A 481 -25.19 27.86 -22.57
C GLY A 481 -24.43 26.61 -22.11
N VAL A 482 -23.54 26.05 -22.94
CA VAL A 482 -22.76 24.85 -22.59
C VAL A 482 -21.69 25.17 -21.56
N ILE A 483 -21.08 26.35 -21.65
CA ILE A 483 -20.05 26.82 -20.70
C ILE A 483 -20.67 27.08 -19.32
N ILE A 484 -21.87 27.64 -19.26
CA ILE A 484 -22.58 27.89 -18.00
C ILE A 484 -22.99 26.58 -17.32
N ALA A 485 -23.42 25.57 -18.08
CA ALA A 485 -23.76 24.25 -17.54
C ALA A 485 -22.55 23.50 -16.96
N ILE A 486 -21.39 23.61 -17.61
CA ILE A 486 -20.14 23.01 -17.13
C ILE A 486 -19.67 23.70 -15.84
N ILE A 487 -19.72 25.03 -15.78
CA ILE A 487 -19.35 25.78 -14.57
C ILE A 487 -20.29 25.44 -13.40
N ALA A 488 -21.60 25.32 -13.65
CA ALA A 488 -22.56 24.93 -12.62
C ALA A 488 -22.31 23.51 -12.07
N CYS A 489 -21.96 22.55 -12.95
CA CYS A 489 -21.62 21.18 -12.53
C CYS A 489 -20.34 21.14 -11.68
N VAL A 490 -19.31 21.91 -12.05
CA VAL A 490 -18.05 21.96 -11.31
C VAL A 490 -18.23 22.60 -9.92
N VAL A 491 -19.05 23.64 -9.81
CA VAL A 491 -19.35 24.27 -8.50
C VAL A 491 -20.13 23.30 -7.58
N LEU A 492 -21.08 22.54 -8.13
CA LEU A 492 -21.83 21.53 -7.36
C LEU A 492 -20.93 20.39 -6.86
N LEU A 493 -19.96 19.97 -7.68
CA LEU A 493 -18.96 18.96 -7.30
C LEU A 493 -18.03 19.46 -6.18
N ILE A 494 -17.58 20.71 -6.25
CA ILE A 494 -16.74 21.32 -5.20
C ILE A 494 -17.52 21.43 -3.88
N LEU A 495 -18.80 21.81 -3.93
CA LEU A 495 -19.65 21.89 -2.73
C LEU A 495 -19.89 20.51 -2.09
N LEU A 496 -20.06 19.46 -2.89
CA LEU A 496 -20.18 18.09 -2.38
C LEU A 496 -18.88 17.61 -1.72
N ILE A 497 -17.72 17.91 -2.30
CA ILE A 497 -16.42 17.55 -1.73
C ILE A 497 -16.19 18.26 -0.39
N LEU A 498 -16.54 19.55 -0.29
CA LEU A 498 -16.46 20.31 0.96
C LEU A 498 -17.42 19.77 2.03
N CYS A 499 -18.61 19.32 1.63
CA CYS A 499 -19.58 18.73 2.55
C CYS A 499 -19.10 17.38 3.13
N VAL A 500 -18.49 16.53 2.30
CA VAL A 500 -17.88 15.25 2.74
C VAL A 500 -16.68 15.51 3.67
N HIS A 501 -15.87 16.52 3.37
CA HIS A 501 -14.74 16.89 4.23
C HIS A 501 -15.19 17.42 5.60
N HIS A 502 -16.28 18.21 5.63
CA HIS A 502 -16.87 18.70 6.87
C HIS A 502 -17.50 17.58 7.71
N HIS A 503 -18.10 16.56 7.08
CA HIS A 503 -18.67 15.41 7.79
C HIS A 503 -17.59 14.50 8.40
N LYS A 504 -16.44 14.33 7.72
CA LYS A 504 -15.30 13.55 8.22
C LYS A 504 -14.66 14.18 9.47
N ASN A 505 -14.64 15.51 9.55
CA ASN A 505 -14.09 16.24 10.70
C ASN A 505 -15.03 16.27 11.92
N ARG A 506 -16.33 15.96 11.79
CA ARG A 506 -17.26 15.84 12.94
C ARG A 506 -17.30 14.45 13.58
N CYS A 507 -16.89 13.39 12.90
CA CYS A 507 -16.84 12.04 13.48
C CYS A 507 -15.55 11.75 14.29
N GLY A 508 -14.59 12.67 14.35
CA GLY A 508 -13.32 12.49 15.07
C GLY A 508 -13.28 13.03 16.51
N LYS A 509 -14.41 13.50 17.08
CA LYS A 509 -14.49 14.03 18.46
C LYS A 509 -15.70 13.48 19.20
N ILE A 510 -15.60 12.25 19.69
CA ILE A 510 -16.34 11.78 20.87
C ILE A 510 -15.34 11.06 21.76
N THR A 511 -14.70 11.83 22.65
CA THR A 511 -13.96 11.32 23.80
C THR A 511 -14.92 10.99 24.92
N THR A 512 -14.69 9.82 25.49
CA THR A 512 -15.06 9.32 26.81
C THR A 512 -15.27 10.39 27.89
N ASP A 513 -16.39 10.31 28.60
CA ASP A 513 -16.48 10.80 29.97
C ASP A 513 -17.19 9.78 30.87
N LYS A 514 -16.62 9.58 32.07
CA LYS A 514 -17.06 8.65 33.12
C LYS A 514 -18.15 9.32 33.95
N SER A 515 -19.20 8.58 34.33
CA SER A 515 -19.76 8.63 35.70
C SER A 515 -20.94 7.67 35.94
N HIS A 516 -20.77 6.85 36.99
CA HIS A 516 -21.75 6.29 37.94
C HIS A 516 -22.75 5.18 37.53
N GLY A 517 -22.39 3.94 37.91
CA GLY A 517 -23.07 3.22 38.99
C GLY A 517 -24.15 2.19 38.62
N LYS A 518 -23.83 0.90 38.76
CA LYS A 518 -24.50 -0.08 39.66
C LYS A 518 -23.95 -1.50 39.46
N ASP A 519 -23.87 -2.21 40.59
CA ASP A 519 -23.46 -3.60 40.79
C ASP A 519 -24.04 -4.59 39.79
N VAL A 520 -23.29 -5.66 39.45
CA VAL A 520 -23.71 -7.07 39.65
C VAL A 520 -22.45 -7.97 39.62
N HIS A 521 -22.30 -8.76 40.69
CA HIS A 521 -21.49 -9.97 40.80
C HIS A 521 -21.68 -10.95 39.61
N ALA A 522 -20.62 -11.42 38.99
CA ALA A 522 -20.54 -12.82 38.53
C ALA A 522 -19.10 -13.24 38.23
N LEU A 523 -18.67 -14.26 38.98
CA LEU A 523 -17.52 -15.11 38.74
C LEU A 523 -17.66 -15.82 37.38
N GLN A 524 -16.57 -15.99 36.63
CA GLN A 524 -16.12 -17.35 36.29
C GLN A 524 -14.67 -17.34 35.77
N GLN A 525 -13.78 -17.85 36.63
CA GLN A 525 -12.48 -18.39 36.24
C GLN A 525 -12.72 -19.70 35.50
N VAL A 526 -12.07 -19.90 34.35
CA VAL A 526 -11.81 -21.24 33.81
C VAL A 526 -10.33 -21.51 34.04
N ALA A 527 -10.08 -22.30 35.09
CA ALA A 527 -8.77 -22.86 35.40
C ALA A 527 -8.42 -23.98 34.42
N THR A 528 -7.16 -24.02 33.99
CA THR A 528 -6.54 -25.20 33.39
C THR A 528 -5.45 -25.68 34.33
N GLU A 529 -5.70 -26.78 35.05
CA GLU A 529 -4.63 -27.54 35.72
C GLU A 529 -4.75 -29.04 35.42
N LYS A 530 -3.67 -29.54 34.82
CA LYS A 530 -2.89 -30.75 35.16
C LYS A 530 -3.59 -32.12 35.22
N TYR A 531 -3.21 -32.94 34.24
CA TYR A 531 -3.05 -34.38 34.39
C TYR A 531 -1.88 -34.72 35.33
N VAL A 532 -2.15 -35.48 36.40
CA VAL A 532 -1.19 -36.42 37.01
C VAL A 532 -1.90 -37.75 37.23
N LYS A 533 -1.27 -38.80 36.73
CA LYS A 533 -1.69 -40.21 36.72
C LYS A 533 -1.04 -40.93 37.91
N LYS A 534 -1.81 -41.63 38.77
CA LYS A 534 -1.62 -43.08 39.06
C LYS A 534 -2.54 -43.63 40.17
N SER A 535 -3.15 -44.76 39.80
CA SER A 535 -3.21 -46.02 40.54
C SER A 535 -4.10 -46.13 41.79
N SER A 536 -5.20 -46.86 41.65
CA SER A 536 -5.42 -48.12 42.38
C SER A 536 -6.69 -48.87 41.91
N ILE A 537 -6.56 -50.18 41.82
CA ILE A 537 -7.57 -51.22 41.50
C ILE A 537 -8.52 -51.38 42.72
N PRO A 538 -9.78 -51.87 42.56
CA PRO A 538 -10.03 -53.30 42.85
C PRO A 538 -11.14 -53.98 42.00
N ASN A 539 -10.95 -55.30 41.83
CA ASN A 539 -11.94 -56.40 41.81
C ASN A 539 -13.40 -56.11 41.40
N ILE A 540 -13.87 -56.81 40.35
CA ILE A 540 -14.64 -58.08 40.39
C ILE A 540 -14.59 -58.70 38.98
#